data_AF-A0A2D8Z0H8-F1
#
_entry.id   AF-A0A2D8Z0H8-F1
#
_cell.length_a   1.000
_cell.length_b   1.000
_cell.length_c   1.000
_cell.angle_alpha   90.00
_cell.angle_beta   90.00
_cell.angle_gamma   90.00
#
_symmetry.space_group_name_H-M   'P 1'
#
loop_
_entity.id
_entity.type
_entity.pdbx_description
1 polymer ?
#
loop_
_entity_poly.entity_id
_entity_poly.type
_entity_poly.pdbx_seq_one_letter_code
_entity_poly.pdbx_strand_id
1 'polypeptide(L)' 'MADSDRVARLAARCFRGADGTAVLDYLKTLTLDRALGPDAPDATLRHLEGQRQLVRHLIHLIDQGRRGPDAPPAPKGDDA' A
#
# COMPACT_ATOMS: atom_id res chain seq x y z
N MET A 1 -19.58 -6.42 0.85
CA MET A 1 -18.56 -5.96 1.83
C MET A 1 -17.61 -7.05 2.33
N ALA A 2 -18.00 -8.35 2.36
CA ALA A 2 -17.12 -9.45 2.80
C ALA A 2 -15.85 -9.71 1.92
N ASP A 3 -15.84 -9.26 0.67
CA ASP A 3 -14.70 -9.47 -0.24
C ASP A 3 -13.53 -8.51 0.06
N SER A 4 -13.82 -7.27 0.44
CA SER A 4 -12.79 -6.26 0.73
C SER A 4 -11.93 -6.64 1.94
N ASP A 5 -12.54 -7.18 3.01
CA ASP A 5 -11.81 -7.60 4.21
C ASP A 5 -10.92 -8.82 3.93
N ARG A 6 -11.41 -9.75 3.09
CA ARG A 6 -10.62 -10.90 2.65
C ARG A 6 -9.43 -10.45 1.81
N VAL A 7 -9.65 -9.55 0.85
CA VAL A 7 -8.57 -8.98 0.01
C VAL A 7 -7.56 -8.22 0.87
N ALA A 8 -8.01 -7.45 1.86
CA ALA A 8 -7.13 -6.74 2.79
C ALA A 8 -6.21 -7.71 3.56
N ARG A 9 -6.75 -8.80 4.11
CA ARG A 9 -5.94 -9.84 4.77
C ARG A 9 -4.93 -10.51 3.83
N LEU A 10 -5.32 -10.78 2.59
CA LEU A 10 -4.42 -11.33 1.57
C LEU A 10 -3.31 -10.35 1.21
N ALA A 11 -3.64 -9.07 1.01
CA ALA A 11 -2.67 -8.02 0.73
C ALA A 11 -1.67 -7.89 1.90
N ALA A 12 -2.15 -7.80 3.14
CA ALA A 12 -1.29 -7.77 4.32
C ALA A 12 -0.36 -8.98 4.43
N ARG A 13 -0.83 -10.18 4.02
CA ARG A 13 -0.01 -11.40 4.01
C ARG A 13 1.05 -11.36 2.90
N CYS A 14 0.68 -10.98 1.67
CA CYS A 14 1.61 -10.89 0.54
C CYS A 14 2.72 -9.85 0.77
N PHE A 15 2.41 -8.74 1.46
CA PHE A 15 3.31 -7.62 1.70
C PHE A 15 3.90 -7.58 3.13
N ARG A 16 4.01 -8.74 3.80
CA ARG A 16 4.56 -8.83 5.17
C ARG A 16 6.10 -8.90 5.20
N GLY A 17 6.71 -9.54 4.21
CA GLY A 17 8.15 -9.80 4.16
C GLY A 17 8.96 -8.79 3.35
N ALA A 18 10.29 -8.97 3.34
CA ALA A 18 11.23 -8.10 2.65
C ALA A 18 10.92 -7.96 1.15
N ASP A 19 10.58 -9.06 0.47
CA ASP A 19 10.23 -9.05 -0.96
C ASP A 19 8.98 -8.21 -1.23
N GLY A 20 7.96 -8.33 -0.37
CA GLY A 20 6.74 -7.54 -0.46
C GLY A 20 7.01 -6.06 -0.26
N THR A 21 7.81 -5.71 0.75
CA THR A 21 8.26 -4.32 0.98
C THR A 21 9.00 -3.78 -0.24
N ALA A 22 9.95 -4.54 -0.80
CA ALA A 22 10.72 -4.13 -1.97
C ALA A 22 9.83 -3.87 -3.21
N VAL A 23 8.85 -4.75 -3.46
CA VAL A 23 7.87 -4.54 -4.55
C VAL A 23 7.04 -3.29 -4.29
N LEU A 24 6.55 -3.09 -3.06
CA LEU A 24 5.75 -1.92 -2.73
C LEU A 24 6.54 -0.61 -2.89
N ASP A 25 7.81 -0.59 -2.47
CA ASP A 25 8.67 0.59 -2.59
C ASP A 25 9.04 0.88 -4.06
N TYR A 26 9.23 -0.15 -4.88
CA TYR A 26 9.37 0.00 -6.33
C TYR A 26 8.11 0.63 -6.96
N LEU A 27 6.91 0.18 -6.57
CA LEU A 27 5.65 0.77 -7.04
C LEU A 27 5.50 2.24 -6.62
N LYS A 28 5.91 2.60 -5.39
CA LYS A 28 5.94 4.00 -4.93
C LYS A 28 6.89 4.85 -5.79
N THR A 29 8.08 4.34 -6.07
CA THR A 29 9.08 5.01 -6.91
C THR A 29 8.53 5.31 -8.32
N LEU A 30 7.83 4.36 -8.92
CA LEU A 30 7.23 4.53 -10.26
C LEU A 30 6.08 5.55 -10.29
N THR A 31 5.42 5.78 -9.15
CA THR A 31 4.11 6.46 -9.12
C THR A 31 4.06 7.65 -8.17
N LEU A 32 4.15 7.41 -6.86
CA LEU A 32 3.99 8.39 -5.80
C LEU A 32 5.17 9.37 -5.75
N ASP A 33 6.38 8.85 -5.90
CA ASP A 33 7.61 9.64 -5.83
C ASP A 33 8.03 10.20 -7.19
N ARG A 34 7.32 9.80 -8.26
CA ARG A 34 7.58 10.26 -9.61
C ARG A 34 7.03 11.67 -9.83
N ALA A 35 7.94 12.61 -10.06
CA ALA A 35 7.61 13.95 -10.55
C ALA A 35 7.63 14.00 -12.09
N LEU A 36 6.75 14.83 -12.67
CA LEU A 36 6.76 15.17 -14.09
C LEU A 36 7.09 16.66 -14.24
N GLY A 37 7.75 17.01 -15.34
CA GLY A 37 8.09 18.40 -15.65
C GLY A 37 6.85 19.25 -15.96
N PRO A 38 6.99 20.60 -15.97
CA PRO A 38 5.87 21.51 -16.21
C PRO A 38 5.23 21.32 -17.59
N ASP A 39 6.00 20.88 -18.58
CA ASP A 39 5.51 20.64 -19.95
C ASP A 39 4.91 19.24 -20.16
N ALA A 40 4.66 18.50 -19.08
CA ALA A 40 4.09 17.16 -19.17
C ALA A 40 2.65 17.20 -19.73
N PRO A 41 2.32 16.37 -20.74
CA PRO A 41 0.98 16.34 -21.28
C PRO A 41 -0.07 15.96 -20.25
N ASP A 42 -1.23 16.60 -20.32
CA ASP A 42 -2.42 16.30 -19.53
C ASP A 42 -2.76 14.81 -19.44
N ALA A 43 -2.66 14.09 -20.56
CA ALA A 43 -2.95 12.65 -20.61
C ALA A 43 -1.96 11.85 -19.73
N THR A 44 -0.69 12.25 -19.72
CA THR A 44 0.35 11.64 -18.89
C THR A 44 0.11 11.92 -17.41
N LEU A 45 -0.29 13.16 -17.06
CA LEU A 45 -0.64 13.53 -15.69
C LEU A 45 -1.83 12.71 -15.17
N ARG A 46 -2.92 12.63 -15.95
CA ARG A 46 -4.11 11.83 -15.59
C ARG A 46 -3.78 10.35 -15.46
N HIS A 47 -2.96 9.81 -16.36
CA HIS A 47 -2.53 8.42 -16.29
C HIS A 47 -1.72 8.14 -15.02
N LEU A 48 -0.75 9.01 -14.70
CA LEU A 48 0.04 8.89 -13.48
C LEU A 48 -0.84 8.98 -12.22
N GLU A 49 -1.83 9.88 -12.19
CA GLU A 49 -2.74 9.99 -11.05
C GLU A 49 -3.61 8.73 -10.88
N GLY A 50 -4.05 8.12 -11.97
CA GLY A 50 -4.73 6.81 -11.93
C GLY A 50 -3.84 5.72 -11.30
N GLN A 51 -2.57 5.67 -11.68
CA GLN A 51 -1.61 4.73 -11.07
C GLN A 51 -1.40 5.01 -9.58
N ARG A 52 -1.28 6.29 -9.18
CA ARG A 52 -1.12 6.69 -7.78
C ARG A 52 -2.33 6.33 -6.93
N GLN A 53 -3.55 6.50 -7.46
CA GLN A 53 -4.77 6.09 -6.79
C GLN A 53 -4.76 4.58 -6.51
N LEU A 54 -4.38 3.77 -7.49
CA LEU A 54 -4.28 2.32 -7.34
C LEU A 54 -3.25 1.91 -6.27
N VAL A 55 -2.05 2.50 -6.28
CA VAL A 55 -1.01 2.20 -5.29
C VAL A 55 -1.45 2.63 -3.87
N ARG A 56 -2.11 3.78 -3.72
CA ARG A 56 -2.68 4.20 -2.42
C ARG A 56 -3.77 3.25 -1.94
N HIS A 57 -4.62 2.75 -2.85
CA HIS A 57 -5.64 1.77 -2.49
C HIS A 57 -5.03 0.44 -2.02
N LEU A 58 -3.95 -0.01 -2.66
CA LEU A 58 -3.20 -1.19 -2.20
C LEU A 58 -2.59 -0.97 -0.81
N ILE A 59 -1.96 0.17 -0.57
CA ILE A 59 -1.42 0.53 0.77
C ILE A 59 -2.55 0.50 1.81
N HIS A 60 -3.70 1.10 1.49
CA HIS A 60 -4.87 1.06 2.37
C HIS A 60 -5.31 -0.37 2.69
N LEU A 61 -5.40 -1.26 1.71
CA LEU A 61 -5.75 -2.67 1.91
C LEU A 61 -4.73 -3.41 2.80
N ILE A 62 -3.44 -3.15 2.60
CA ILE A 62 -2.37 -3.72 3.43
C ILE A 62 -2.53 -3.27 4.89
N ASP A 63 -2.74 -1.97 5.11
CA ASP A 63 -2.88 -1.41 6.47
C ASP A 63 -4.17 -1.89 7.15
N GLN A 64 -5.28 -1.97 6.40
CA GLN A 64 -6.53 -2.56 6.89
C GLN A 64 -6.32 -4.03 7.30
N GLY A 65 -5.67 -4.83 6.47
CA GLY A 65 -5.42 -6.24 6.75
C GLY A 65 -4.48 -6.49 7.93
N ARG A 66 -3.57 -5.55 8.21
CA ARG A 66 -2.68 -5.58 9.38
C ARG A 66 -3.40 -5.27 10.70
N ARG A 67 -4.53 -4.54 10.66
CA ARG A 67 -5.33 -4.16 11.83
C ARG A 67 -6.43 -5.16 12.20
N GLY A 68 -6.66 -6.17 11.35
CA GLY A 68 -7.68 -7.20 11.58
C GLY A 68 -7.41 -8.06 12.83
N PRO A 69 -8.40 -8.86 13.28
CA PRO A 69 -8.36 -9.58 14.56
C PRO A 69 -7.21 -10.59 14.73
N ASP A 70 -6.52 -10.97 13.64
CA ASP A 70 -5.32 -11.82 13.66
C ASP A 70 -4.00 -11.01 13.78
N ALA A 71 -4.08 -9.71 14.08
CA ALA A 71 -2.90 -8.90 14.35
C ALA A 71 -2.20 -9.43 15.62
N PRO A 72 -0.87 -9.66 15.58
CA PRO A 72 -0.15 -10.05 16.79
C PRO A 72 -0.40 -8.98 17.88
N PRO A 73 -0.71 -9.38 19.12
CA PRO A 73 -1.00 -8.43 20.18
C PRO A 73 0.19 -7.48 20.33
N ALA A 74 -0.10 -6.20 20.52
CA ALA A 74 0.92 -5.20 20.81
C ALA A 74 1.81 -5.71 21.96
N PRO A 75 3.14 -5.51 21.90
CA PRO A 75 4.01 -5.88 23.00
C PRO A 75 3.51 -5.17 24.25
N LYS A 76 3.13 -5.95 25.27
CA LYS A 76 2.88 -5.39 26.60
C LYS A 76 4.19 -4.75 27.01
N GLY A 77 4.19 -3.44 27.24
CA GLY A 77 5.32 -2.81 27.91
C GLY A 77 5.51 -3.55 29.22
N ASP A 78 6.69 -4.13 29.40
CA ASP A 78 7.06 -4.68 30.69
C ASP A 78 6.99 -3.54 31.69
N ASP A 79 6.12 -3.70 32.69
CA ASP A 79 6.07 -2.85 33.87
C ASP A 79 7.42 -2.97 34.58
N ALA A 80 8.26 -1.94 34.45
CA ALA A 80 9.47 -1.72 35.23
C ALA A 80 9.44 -0.29 35.81
#